data_AF-A0A1W2H0G7-F1
#
_entry.id   AF-A0A1W2H0G7-F1
#
_cell.length_a   1.000
_cell.length_b   1.000
_cell.length_c   1.000
_cell.angle_alpha   90.00
_cell.angle_beta   90.00
_cell.angle_gamma   90.00
#
_symmetry.space_group_name_H-M   'P 1'
#
loop_
_entity.id
_entity.type
_entity.pdbx_description
1 polymer ?
#
loop_
_entity_poly.entity_id
_entity_poly.type
_entity_poly.pdbx_seq_one_letter_code
_entity_poly.pdbx_strand_id
1 'polypeptide(L)'
;MATQVNDRIDVRISTEQKELFKRASVISGFKNLTEFVVHCVYKESKSLLIEESQILKSEEDKRIFFNALLNPPSPNAHLKKARLNYLKFKSEQFDENLQTGEIPQKE
;
A
#
# COMPACT_ATOMS: atom_id res chain seq x y z
N MET A 1 27.38 1.84 12.23
CA MET A 1 27.07 0.89 11.13
C MET A 1 25.77 0.21 11.49
N ALA A 2 24.71 0.38 10.70
CA ALA A 2 23.43 -0.27 10.99
C ALA A 2 23.60 -1.79 10.82
N THR A 3 23.39 -2.53 11.89
CA THR A 3 23.43 -4.00 11.89
C THR A 3 22.30 -4.49 11.00
N GLN A 4 22.63 -5.09 9.85
CA GLN A 4 21.63 -5.78 9.04
C GLN A 4 21.14 -7.00 9.84
N VAL A 5 19.90 -6.93 10.32
CA VAL A 5 19.22 -8.09 10.91
C VAL A 5 18.93 -9.03 9.74
N ASN A 6 19.60 -10.17 9.72
CA ASN A 6 19.49 -11.15 8.64
C ASN A 6 18.61 -12.30 9.11
N ASP A 7 17.38 -12.34 8.61
CA ASP A 7 16.42 -13.40 8.91
C ASP A 7 16.59 -14.59 7.96
N ARG A 8 16.23 -15.80 8.42
CA ARG A 8 16.35 -17.04 7.66
C ARG A 8 14.99 -17.58 7.25
N ILE A 9 14.94 -18.15 6.05
CA ILE A 9 13.77 -18.86 5.52
C ILE A 9 14.14 -20.34 5.41
N ASP A 10 13.49 -21.18 6.20
CA ASP A 10 13.66 -22.64 6.16
C ASP A 10 12.51 -23.29 5.37
N VAL A 11 12.83 -23.89 4.22
CA VAL A 11 11.84 -24.55 3.34
C VAL A 11 12.30 -25.95 2.97
N ARG A 12 11.39 -26.92 3.07
CA ARG A 12 11.59 -28.27 2.52
C ARG A 12 11.01 -28.32 1.12
N ILE A 13 11.80 -28.81 0.17
CA ILE A 13 11.41 -28.98 -1.23
C ILE A 13 11.68 -30.42 -1.68
N SER A 14 10.94 -30.89 -2.67
CA SER A 14 11.19 -32.19 -3.29
C SER A 14 12.47 -32.17 -4.13
N THR A 15 13.01 -33.36 -4.44
CA THR A 15 14.16 -33.50 -5.36
C THR A 15 13.83 -32.93 -6.74
N GLU A 16 12.62 -33.18 -7.23
CA GLU A 16 12.13 -32.66 -8.52
C GLU A 16 12.12 -31.13 -8.56
N GLN A 17 11.57 -30.48 -7.52
CA GLN A 17 11.58 -29.02 -7.39
C GLN A 17 13.01 -28.48 -7.36
N LYS A 18 13.91 -29.12 -6.61
CA LYS A 18 15.32 -28.72 -6.54
C LYS A 18 16.01 -28.78 -7.90
N GLU A 19 15.75 -29.83 -8.69
CA GLU A 19 16.31 -29.95 -10.04
C GLU A 19 15.74 -28.91 -10.99
N LEU A 20 14.43 -28.70 -10.97
CA LEU A 20 13.76 -27.66 -11.74
C LEU A 20 14.38 -26.28 -11.46
N PHE A 21 14.47 -25.89 -10.19
CA PHE A 21 15.00 -24.59 -9.79
C PHE A 21 16.48 -24.43 -10.17
N LYS A 22 17.30 -25.50 -10.08
CA LYS A 22 18.69 -25.48 -10.55
C LYS A 22 18.80 -25.23 -12.05
N ARG A 23 17.98 -25.90 -12.86
CA ARG A 23 17.98 -25.69 -14.32
C ARG A 23 17.54 -24.27 -14.65
N ALA A 24 16.46 -23.80 -14.03
CA ALA A 24 15.97 -22.44 -14.20
C ALA A 24 16.98 -21.37 -13.76
N SER A 25 17.71 -21.60 -12.66
CA SER A 25 18.73 -20.66 -12.18
C SER A 25 19.88 -20.50 -13.15
N VAL A 26 20.33 -21.59 -13.79
CA VAL A 26 21.40 -21.56 -14.80
C VAL A 26 20.95 -20.79 -16.04
N ILE A 27 19.75 -21.07 -16.55
CA ILE A 27 19.18 -20.38 -17.72
C ILE A 27 19.02 -18.88 -17.44
N SER A 28 18.62 -18.54 -16.23
CA SER A 28 18.40 -17.15 -15.79
C SER A 28 19.71 -16.41 -15.43
N GLY A 29 20.87 -17.09 -15.49
CA GLY A 29 22.19 -16.48 -15.27
C GLY A 29 22.58 -16.27 -13.80
N PHE A 30 21.92 -16.94 -12.85
CA PHE A 30 22.24 -16.82 -11.43
C PHE A 30 23.45 -17.66 -11.02
N LYS A 31 24.29 -17.12 -10.13
CA LYS A 31 25.50 -17.79 -9.65
C LYS A 31 25.21 -18.96 -8.72
N ASN A 32 24.11 -18.88 -7.97
CA ASN A 32 23.72 -19.92 -7.02
C ASN A 32 22.19 -20.04 -6.91
N LEU A 33 21.74 -21.21 -6.46
CA LEU A 33 20.32 -21.54 -6.34
C LEU A 33 19.59 -20.66 -5.32
N THR A 34 20.25 -20.33 -4.22
CA THR A 34 19.66 -19.53 -3.13
C THR A 34 19.32 -18.13 -3.61
N GLU A 35 20.23 -17.48 -4.32
CA GLU A 35 20.05 -16.15 -4.92
C GLU A 35 18.90 -16.16 -5.93
N PHE A 36 18.82 -17.20 -6.77
CA PHE A 36 17.71 -17.39 -7.69
C PHE A 36 16.36 -17.49 -6.96
N VAL A 37 16.27 -18.34 -5.94
CA VAL A 37 15.02 -18.54 -5.18
C VAL A 37 14.60 -17.23 -4.49
N VAL A 38 15.53 -16.55 -3.82
CA VAL A 38 15.25 -15.27 -3.15
C VAL A 38 14.79 -14.23 -4.17
N HIS A 39 15.46 -14.14 -5.33
CA HIS A 39 15.06 -13.20 -6.39
C HIS A 39 13.65 -13.49 -6.92
N CYS A 40 13.34 -14.75 -7.22
CA CYS A 40 12.02 -15.14 -7.73
C CYS A 40 10.91 -14.83 -6.72
N VAL A 41 11.11 -15.20 -5.45
CA VAL A 41 10.14 -14.91 -4.38
C VAL A 41 9.96 -13.41 -4.23
N TYR A 42 11.05 -12.64 -4.18
CA TYR A 42 10.98 -11.18 -4.06
C TYR A 42 10.23 -10.54 -5.24
N LYS A 43 10.54 -10.95 -6.46
CA LYS A 43 9.90 -10.45 -7.69
C LYS A 43 8.39 -10.73 -7.66
N GLU A 44 8.01 -11.96 -7.34
CA GLU A 44 6.61 -12.37 -7.29
C GLU A 44 5.85 -11.63 -6.19
N SER A 45 6.41 -11.57 -4.98
CA SER A 45 5.82 -10.82 -3.87
C SER A 45 5.62 -9.34 -4.23
N LYS A 46 6.59 -8.70 -4.88
CA LYS A 46 6.47 -7.32 -5.31
C LYS A 46 5.38 -7.14 -6.36
N SER A 47 5.27 -8.07 -7.33
CA SER A 47 4.23 -8.03 -8.34
C SER A 47 2.84 -8.12 -7.72
N LEU A 48 2.64 -9.08 -6.81
CA LEU A 48 1.36 -9.28 -6.10
C LEU A 48 0.96 -8.06 -5.28
N LEU A 49 1.90 -7.47 -4.53
CA LEU A 49 1.62 -6.28 -3.74
C LEU A 49 1.27 -5.08 -4.61
N ILE A 50 1.96 -4.90 -5.74
CA ILE A 50 1.65 -3.83 -6.70
C ILE A 50 0.25 -4.06 -7.27
N GLU A 51 -0.04 -5.27 -7.74
CA GLU A 51 -1.34 -5.62 -8.32
C GLU A 51 -2.48 -5.41 -7.32
N GLU A 52 -2.31 -5.81 -6.07
CA GLU A 52 -3.33 -5.59 -5.04
C GLU A 52 -3.50 -4.11 -4.65
N SER A 53 -2.40 -3.36 -4.58
CA SER A 53 -2.42 -1.93 -4.23
C SER A 53 -2.97 -1.02 -5.32
N GLN A 54 -3.16 -1.53 -6.54
CA GLN A 54 -3.73 -0.74 -7.62
C GLN A 54 -5.20 -0.43 -7.34
N ILE A 55 -5.49 0.85 -7.08
CA ILE A 55 -6.83 1.38 -6.82
C ILE A 55 -7.70 1.36 -8.09
N LEU A 56 -7.06 1.44 -9.27
CA LEU A 56 -7.74 1.53 -10.57
C LEU A 56 -7.52 0.26 -11.39
N LYS A 57 -8.11 -0.86 -10.93
CA LYS A 57 -7.93 -2.18 -11.57
C LYS A 57 -8.70 -2.28 -12.90
N SER A 58 -9.94 -1.77 -12.96
CA SER A 58 -10.76 -1.84 -14.19
C SER A 58 -10.59 -0.60 -15.09
N GLU A 59 -10.89 -0.76 -16.39
CA GLU A 59 -10.96 0.37 -17.31
C GLU A 59 -12.07 1.36 -16.93
N GLU A 60 -13.15 0.85 -16.35
CA GLU A 60 -14.27 1.68 -15.89
C GLU A 60 -13.86 2.54 -14.70
N ASP A 61 -13.13 1.99 -13.72
CA ASP A 61 -12.59 2.76 -12.58
C ASP A 61 -11.67 3.88 -13.07
N LYS A 62 -10.78 3.56 -14.01
CA LYS A 62 -9.88 4.55 -14.64
C LYS A 62 -10.71 5.66 -15.28
N ARG A 63 -11.72 5.31 -16.08
CA ARG A 63 -12.59 6.28 -16.76
C ARG A 63 -13.33 7.17 -15.77
N ILE A 64 -13.93 6.59 -14.72
CA ILE A 64 -14.65 7.36 -13.69
C ILE A 64 -13.68 8.31 -12.97
N PHE A 65 -12.52 7.82 -12.57
CA PHE A 65 -11.50 8.60 -11.88
C PHE A 65 -10.97 9.76 -12.74
N PHE A 66 -10.57 9.48 -13.98
CA PHE A 66 -10.09 10.52 -14.90
C PHE A 66 -11.19 11.53 -15.24
N ASN A 67 -12.44 11.08 -15.42
CA ASN A 67 -13.55 12.00 -15.62
C ASN A 67 -13.78 12.90 -14.41
N ALA A 68 -13.69 12.37 -13.19
CA ALA A 68 -13.80 13.16 -11.96
C ALA A 68 -12.64 14.18 -11.80
N LEU A 69 -11.44 13.88 -12.31
CA LEU A 69 -10.32 14.83 -12.31
C LEU A 69 -10.49 15.95 -13.36
N LEU A 70 -10.91 15.59 -14.58
CA LEU A 70 -11.04 16.55 -15.68
C LEU A 70 -12.34 17.36 -15.60
N ASN A 71 -13.41 16.74 -15.11
CA ASN A 71 -14.74 17.32 -14.97
C ASN A 71 -15.23 17.11 -13.52
N PRO A 72 -14.71 17.88 -12.55
CA PRO A 72 -15.06 17.68 -11.15
C PRO A 72 -16.56 17.89 -10.93
N PRO A 73 -17.28 16.87 -10.42
CA PRO A 73 -18.71 16.98 -10.19
C PRO A 73 -19.02 17.94 -9.04
N SER A 74 -20.15 18.62 -9.13
CA SER A 74 -20.62 19.47 -8.02
C SER A 74 -20.97 18.63 -6.78
N PRO A 75 -20.66 19.09 -5.55
CA PRO A 75 -21.00 18.38 -4.32
C PRO A 75 -22.50 18.10 -4.21
N ASN A 76 -22.86 16.84 -3.92
CA ASN A 76 -24.25 16.46 -3.69
C ASN A 76 -24.78 16.98 -2.33
N ALA A 77 -26.09 16.90 -2.12
CA ALA A 77 -26.73 17.40 -0.90
C ALA A 77 -26.20 16.72 0.38
N HIS A 78 -25.90 15.41 0.30
CA HIS A 78 -25.36 14.64 1.42
C HIS A 78 -23.96 15.11 1.82
N LEU A 79 -23.08 15.37 0.85
CA LEU A 79 -21.72 15.86 1.09
C LEU A 79 -21.74 17.29 1.66
N LYS A 80 -22.65 18.15 1.17
CA LYS A 80 -22.87 19.48 1.75
C LYS A 80 -23.30 19.40 3.21
N LYS A 81 -24.22 18.49 3.55
CA LYS A 81 -24.68 18.25 4.92
C LYS A 81 -23.56 17.71 5.82
N ALA A 82 -22.78 16.73 5.34
CA ALA A 82 -21.64 16.18 6.08
C ALA A 82 -20.60 17.27 6.39
N ARG A 83 -20.32 18.17 5.44
CA ARG A 83 -19.46 19.34 5.66
C ARG A 83 -20.02 20.25 6.76
N LEU A 84 -21.32 20.55 6.75
CA LEU A 84 -21.93 21.38 7.79
C LEU A 84 -21.84 20.74 9.18
N ASN A 85 -22.08 19.43 9.27
CA ASN A 85 -21.94 18.68 10.52
C ASN A 85 -20.50 18.72 11.04
N TYR A 86 -19.51 18.54 10.16
CA TYR A 86 -18.10 18.65 10.52
C TYR A 86 -17.73 20.05 11.03
N LEU A 87 -18.22 21.10 10.36
CA LEU A 87 -17.98 22.49 10.79
C LEU A 87 -18.61 22.77 12.15
N LYS A 88 -19.82 22.25 12.41
CA LYS A 88 -20.49 22.34 13.70
C LYS A 88 -19.73 21.61 14.81
N PHE A 89 -19.32 20.36 14.56
CA PHE A 89 -18.48 19.60 15.49
C PHE A 89 -17.17 20.35 15.79
N LYS A 90 -16.54 20.90 14.74
CA LYS A 90 -15.32 21.69 14.90
C LYS A 90 -15.58 22.92 15.77
N SER A 91 -16.62 23.72 15.50
CA SER A 91 -16.93 24.91 16.32
C SER A 91 -17.24 24.55 17.78
N GLU A 92 -17.98 23.47 18.03
CA GLU A 92 -18.28 23.01 19.39
C GLU A 92 -17.02 22.58 20.15
N GLN A 93 -16.06 21.93 19.48
CA GLN A 93 -14.74 21.62 20.05
C GLN A 93 -13.89 22.87 20.33
N PHE A 94 -13.98 23.91 19.49
CA PHE A 94 -13.30 25.18 19.76
C PHE A 94 -13.95 25.96 20.91
N ASP A 95 -15.26 25.89 21.06
CA ASP A 95 -15.99 26.55 22.16
C ASP A 95 -15.79 25.84 23.51
N GLU A 96 -15.69 24.50 23.54
CA GLU A 96 -15.34 23.72 24.75
C GLU A 96 -13.89 23.95 25.21
N ASN A 97 -12.95 24.11 24.28
CA ASN A 97 -11.54 24.46 24.58
C ASN A 97 -11.37 25.92 25.03
N LEU A 98 -12.35 26.80 24.81
CA LEU A 98 -12.36 28.15 25.36
C LEU A 98 -12.99 28.20 26.77
N GLN A 99 -13.82 27.21 27.12
CA GLN A 99 -14.44 27.08 28.45
C GLN A 99 -13.59 26.23 29.42
N THR A 100 -12.80 25.29 28.90
CA THR A 100 -11.81 24.53 29.66
C THR A 100 -10.44 25.13 29.33
N GLY A 101 -9.90 25.99 30.18
CA GLY A 101 -8.72 26.82 29.90
C GLY A 101 -7.39 26.08 29.69
N GLU A 102 -7.32 25.10 28.81
CA GLU A 102 -6.09 24.45 28.39
C GLU A 102 -5.66 24.99 27.03
N ILE A 103 -4.64 25.84 27.07
CA ILE A 103 -3.91 26.31 25.90
C ILE A 103 -3.12 25.10 25.36
N PRO A 104 -3.33 24.64 24.12
CA PRO A 104 -2.48 23.60 23.54
C PRO A 104 -1.07 24.18 23.36
N GLN A 105 -0.11 23.64 24.12
CA GLN A 105 1.30 23.94 23.90
C GLN A 105 1.71 23.45 22.52
N LYS A 106 2.32 24.35 21.77
CA LYS A 106 2.80 24.14 20.41
C LYS A 106 4.20 23.50 20.53
N GLU A 107 4.31 22.22 20.19
CA GLU A 107 5.59 21.60 19.81
C GLU A 107 5.80 21.68 18.29
#